data_AF-A0A2E1E087-F1
#
_entry.id   AF-A0A2E1E087-F1
#
_cell.length_a   1.000
_cell.length_b   1.000
_cell.length_c   1.000
_cell.angle_alpha   90.00
_cell.angle_beta   90.00
_cell.angle_gamma   90.00
#
_symmetry.space_group_name_H-M   'P 1'
#
loop_
_entity.id
_entity.type
_entity.pdbx_description
1 polymer ?
#
loop_
_entity_poly.entity_id
_entity_poly.type
_entity_poly.pdbx_seq_one_letter_code
_entity_poly.pdbx_strand_id
1 'polypeptide(L)'
;MALDYLNNIGFDNIESYELELLNYATNKLKEIPGFKIYGEAKNKTSVISFNVGELHSYDIGTILDKFGIAVRTGQHCAQPVMDYFGISGTVRASFSFYNTKEEIDYLCKSLERAIAMLS
;
A
#
# COMPACT_ATOMS: atom_id res chain seq x y z
N MET A 1 13.04 -21.71 13.84
CA MET A 1 12.13 -20.63 14.29
C MET A 1 12.08 -19.55 13.21
N ALA A 2 11.10 -18.63 13.24
CA ALA A 2 10.96 -17.58 12.22
C ALA A 2 12.23 -16.71 12.07
N LEU A 3 12.95 -16.48 13.18
CA LEU A 3 14.22 -15.75 13.15
C LEU A 3 15.30 -16.45 12.32
N ASP A 4 15.40 -17.79 12.41
CA ASP A 4 16.38 -18.56 11.63
C ASP A 4 16.09 -18.47 10.13
N TYR A 5 14.80 -18.45 9.76
CA TYR A 5 14.38 -18.27 8.38
C TYR A 5 14.79 -16.90 7.83
N LEU A 6 14.58 -15.83 8.60
CA LEU A 6 15.01 -14.47 8.23
C LEU A 6 16.54 -14.37 8.13
N ASN A 7 17.26 -14.96 9.07
CA ASN A 7 18.74 -15.00 9.04
C ASN A 7 19.27 -15.73 7.81
N ASN A 8 18.61 -16.81 7.38
CA ASN A 8 19.01 -17.56 6.19
C ASN A 8 18.79 -16.77 4.88
N ILE A 9 17.77 -15.92 4.81
CA ILE A 9 17.56 -15.02 3.67
C ILE A 9 18.55 -13.85 3.73
N GLY A 10 18.80 -13.33 4.93
CA GLY A 10 19.65 -12.17 5.18
C GLY A 10 18.87 -10.86 5.16
N PHE A 11 19.04 -10.04 6.21
CA PHE A 11 18.31 -8.78 6.36
C PHE A 11 18.64 -7.76 5.26
N ASP A 12 19.89 -7.70 4.81
CA ASP A 12 20.29 -6.79 3.72
C ASP A 12 19.59 -7.14 2.39
N ASN A 13 19.40 -8.45 2.13
CA ASN A 13 18.67 -8.92 0.94
C ASN A 13 17.19 -8.58 1.04
N ILE A 14 16.60 -8.76 2.22
CA ILE A 14 15.20 -8.40 2.51
C ILE A 14 14.98 -6.90 2.31
N GLU A 15 15.82 -6.06 2.92
CA GLU A 15 15.72 -4.59 2.82
C GLU A 15 15.85 -4.12 1.37
N SER A 16 16.85 -4.64 0.64
CA SER A 16 17.07 -4.30 -0.77
C SER A 16 15.87 -4.65 -1.65
N TYR A 17 15.31 -5.85 -1.47
CA TYR A 17 14.16 -6.31 -2.24
C TYR A 17 12.88 -5.55 -1.88
N GLU A 18 12.64 -5.30 -0.59
CA GLU A 18 11.49 -4.51 -0.15
C GLU A 18 11.55 -3.06 -0.63
N LEU A 19 12.75 -2.48 -0.71
CA LEU A 19 12.96 -1.16 -1.30
C LEU A 19 12.68 -1.16 -2.81
N GLU A 20 13.05 -2.22 -3.53
CA GLU A 20 12.71 -2.41 -4.94
C GLU A 20 11.19 -2.47 -5.15
N LEU A 21 10.49 -3.29 -4.35
CA LEU A 21 9.03 -3.39 -4.37
C LEU A 21 8.36 -2.05 -4.06
N LEU A 22 8.83 -1.35 -3.02
CA LEU A 22 8.33 -0.04 -2.64
C LEU A 22 8.44 0.96 -3.78
N ASN A 23 9.60 1.04 -4.42
CA ASN A 23 9.85 1.98 -5.52
C ASN A 23 8.97 1.63 -6.73
N TYR A 24 8.87 0.34 -7.07
CA TYR A 24 8.02 -0.13 -8.17
C TYR A 24 6.54 0.20 -7.92
N ALA A 25 6.01 -0.15 -6.75
CA ALA A 25 4.64 0.14 -6.37
C ALA A 25 4.36 1.65 -6.31
N THR A 26 5.26 2.43 -5.73
CA THR A 26 5.10 3.89 -5.63
C THR A 26 5.01 4.53 -7.01
N ASN A 27 5.88 4.14 -7.94
CA ASN A 27 5.86 4.69 -9.30
C ASN A 27 4.57 4.32 -10.04
N LYS A 28 4.17 3.04 -10.00
CA LYS A 28 2.95 2.56 -10.65
C LYS A 28 1.68 3.21 -10.09
N LEU A 29 1.55 3.26 -8.77
CA LEU A 29 0.37 3.82 -8.12
C LEU A 29 0.23 5.33 -8.36
N LYS A 30 1.35 6.06 -8.50
CA LYS A 30 1.35 7.49 -8.84
C LYS A 30 0.81 7.79 -10.25
N GLU A 31 0.78 6.80 -11.15
CA GLU A 31 0.20 6.96 -12.48
C GLU A 31 -1.34 7.02 -12.44
N ILE A 32 -1.96 6.57 -11.33
CA ILE A 32 -3.42 6.54 -11.17
C ILE A 32 -3.95 7.96 -10.90
N PRO A 33 -4.91 8.46 -11.69
CA PRO A 33 -5.49 9.79 -11.47
C PRO A 33 -6.14 9.93 -10.08
N GLY A 34 -5.89 11.06 -9.43
CA GLY A 34 -6.43 11.36 -8.09
C GLY A 34 -5.73 10.61 -6.95
N PHE A 35 -4.71 9.81 -7.23
CA PHE A 35 -3.95 9.10 -6.21
C PHE A 35 -3.11 10.05 -5.35
N LYS A 36 -3.27 9.94 -4.03
CA LYS A 36 -2.54 10.76 -3.05
C LYS A 36 -1.89 9.87 -1.99
N ILE A 37 -0.56 9.96 -1.89
CA ILE A 37 0.23 9.24 -0.89
C ILE A 37 0.38 10.08 0.38
N TYR A 38 0.32 9.41 1.53
CA TYR A 38 0.66 9.96 2.83
C TYR A 38 1.97 9.33 3.32
N GLY A 39 2.99 10.17 3.49
CA GLY A 39 4.33 9.77 3.92
C GLY A 39 5.27 9.40 2.76
N GLU A 40 6.00 10.39 2.28
CA GLU A 40 7.00 10.29 1.19
C GLU A 40 8.43 10.55 1.67
N ALA A 41 8.73 10.17 2.92
CA ALA A 41 10.08 10.30 3.46
C ALA A 41 11.09 9.53 2.58
N LYS A 42 12.28 10.10 2.39
CA LYS A 42 13.37 9.50 1.57
C LYS A 42 13.71 8.08 2.01
N ASN A 43 13.79 7.86 3.31
CA ASN A 43 14.02 6.55 3.89
C ASN A 43 12.71 6.11 4.56
N LYS A 44 12.07 5.09 4.01
CA LYS A 44 10.84 4.52 4.55
C LYS A 44 10.78 3.03 4.26
N THR A 45 10.05 2.30 5.11
CA THR A 45 9.71 0.90 4.88
C THR A 45 8.74 0.76 3.69
N SER A 46 8.60 -0.47 3.21
CA SER A 46 7.73 -0.98 2.14
C SER A 46 6.21 -0.82 2.40
N VAL A 47 5.78 0.35 2.87
CA VAL A 47 4.38 0.68 3.22
C VAL A 47 3.92 1.94 2.50
N ILE A 48 2.76 1.85 1.85
CA ILE A 48 2.12 2.94 1.12
C ILE A 48 0.72 3.16 1.71
N SER A 49 0.54 4.29 2.39
CA SER A 49 -0.78 4.77 2.82
C SER A 49 -1.27 5.78 1.79
N PHE A 50 -2.49 5.61 1.28
CA PHE A 50 -3.02 6.43 0.20
C PHE A 50 -4.53 6.59 0.27
N ASN A 51 -5.03 7.61 -0.42
CA ASN A 51 -6.43 7.80 -0.80
C ASN A 51 -6.51 8.15 -2.28
N VAL A 52 -7.70 8.02 -2.88
CA VAL A 52 -7.93 8.36 -4.29
C VAL A 52 -9.10 9.32 -4.41
N GLY A 53 -8.82 10.57 -4.82
CA GLY A 53 -9.82 11.63 -4.91
C GLY A 53 -10.63 11.78 -3.61
N GLU A 54 -11.94 11.88 -3.75
CA GLU A 54 -12.92 11.97 -2.65
C GLU A 54 -13.49 10.60 -2.23
N LEU A 55 -12.94 9.50 -2.76
CA LEU A 55 -13.42 8.16 -2.45
C LEU A 55 -13.08 7.76 -1.03
N HIS A 56 -14.07 7.18 -0.33
CA HIS A 56 -13.87 6.74 1.04
C HIS A 56 -12.98 5.49 1.08
N SER A 57 -11.93 5.52 1.92
CA SER A 57 -10.93 4.45 1.99
C SER A 57 -11.54 3.06 2.23
N TYR A 58 -12.63 2.98 3.02
CA TYR A 58 -13.34 1.72 3.29
C TYR A 58 -13.96 1.08 2.05
N ASP A 59 -14.52 1.87 1.14
CA ASP A 59 -15.19 1.35 -0.06
C ASP A 59 -14.16 0.76 -1.03
N ILE A 60 -13.04 1.46 -1.21
CA ILE A 60 -11.90 0.97 -1.97
C ILE A 60 -11.40 -0.37 -1.40
N GLY A 61 -11.18 -0.44 -0.08
CA GLY A 61 -10.73 -1.68 0.56
C GLY A 61 -11.72 -2.83 0.40
N THR A 62 -13.02 -2.56 0.50
CA THR A 62 -14.08 -3.57 0.33
C THR A 62 -14.11 -4.12 -1.10
N ILE A 63 -13.90 -3.28 -2.10
CA ILE A 63 -13.85 -3.73 -3.50
C ILE A 63 -12.55 -4.50 -3.78
N LEU A 64 -11.41 -4.02 -3.28
CA LEU A 64 -10.13 -4.71 -3.42
C LEU A 64 -10.17 -6.11 -2.80
N ASP A 65 -10.82 -6.28 -1.64
CA ASP A 65 -11.03 -7.59 -1.01
C ASP A 65 -11.80 -8.56 -1.92
N LYS A 66 -12.81 -8.08 -2.67
CA LYS A 66 -13.51 -8.89 -3.67
C LYS A 66 -12.64 -9.33 -4.84
N PHE A 67 -11.55 -8.61 -5.11
CA PHE A 67 -10.52 -9.03 -6.06
C PHE A 67 -9.44 -9.91 -5.43
N GLY A 68 -9.59 -10.30 -4.16
CA GLY A 68 -8.61 -11.12 -3.45
C GLY A 68 -7.39 -10.34 -2.97
N ILE A 69 -7.47 -9.00 -2.93
CA ILE A 69 -6.37 -8.13 -2.49
C ILE A 69 -6.63 -7.69 -1.05
N ALA A 70 -5.80 -8.19 -0.15
CA ALA A 70 -5.84 -7.82 1.25
C ALA A 70 -5.12 -6.48 1.50
N VAL A 71 -5.88 -5.45 1.86
CA VAL A 71 -5.37 -4.15 2.34
C VAL A 71 -6.00 -3.81 3.69
N ARG A 72 -5.39 -2.87 4.42
CA ARG A 72 -6.01 -2.30 5.62
C ARG A 72 -6.59 -0.93 5.33
N THR A 73 -7.77 -0.64 5.87
CA THR A 73 -8.40 0.69 5.78
C THR A 73 -8.63 1.26 7.18
N GLY A 74 -8.75 2.59 7.27
CA GLY A 74 -9.04 3.31 8.50
C GLY A 74 -7.85 4.08 9.06
N GLN A 75 -7.80 4.23 10.39
CA GLN A 75 -6.83 5.09 11.07
C GLN A 75 -5.51 4.41 11.44
N HIS A 76 -5.41 3.08 11.26
CA HIS A 76 -4.19 2.30 11.54
C HIS A 76 -3.63 2.45 12.97
N CYS A 77 -4.51 2.68 13.96
CA CYS A 77 -4.14 3.01 15.33
C CYS A 77 -3.29 4.29 15.47
N ALA A 78 -3.35 5.19 14.48
CA ALA A 78 -2.57 6.42 14.38
C ALA A 78 -3.46 7.66 14.18
N GLN A 79 -4.56 7.74 14.93
CA GLN A 79 -5.55 8.83 14.83
C GLN A 79 -4.93 10.24 14.84
N PRO A 80 -3.95 10.59 15.70
CA PRO A 80 -3.35 11.93 15.68
C PRO A 80 -2.70 12.31 14.34
N VAL A 81 -2.18 11.32 13.61
CA VAL A 81 -1.61 11.54 12.26
C VAL A 81 -2.71 11.82 11.25
N MET A 82 -3.86 11.14 11.38
CA MET A 82 -5.03 11.36 10.52
C MET A 82 -5.61 12.74 10.75
N ASP A 83 -5.71 13.17 12.01
CA ASP A 83 -6.16 14.51 12.40
C ASP A 83 -5.23 15.60 11.82
N TYR A 84 -3.91 15.39 11.88
CA TYR A 84 -2.92 16.30 11.26
C TYR A 84 -3.13 16.46 9.75
N PHE A 85 -3.44 15.37 9.05
CA PHE A 85 -3.72 15.40 7.60
C PHE A 85 -5.16 15.80 7.25
N GLY A 86 -6.05 15.94 8.24
CA GLY A 86 -7.46 16.28 8.04
C GLY A 86 -8.26 15.19 7.33
N ILE A 87 -7.91 13.92 7.52
CA ILE A 87 -8.55 12.77 6.86
C ILE A 87 -9.13 11.80 7.89
N SER A 88 -10.20 11.08 7.53
CA SER A 88 -10.80 10.07 8.41
C SER A 88 -10.03 8.74 8.46
N GLY A 89 -9.20 8.48 7.45
CA GLY A 89 -8.38 7.28 7.33
C GLY A 89 -7.77 7.13 5.94
N THR A 90 -6.98 6.08 5.76
CA THR A 90 -6.33 5.74 4.49
C THR A 90 -6.48 4.27 4.14
N VAL A 91 -6.36 3.95 2.85
CA VAL A 91 -6.01 2.59 2.42
C VAL A 91 -4.51 2.41 2.62
N ARG A 92 -4.09 1.26 3.16
CA ARG A 92 -2.68 0.94 3.37
C ARG A 92 -2.35 -0.41 2.74
N ALA A 93 -1.46 -0.34 1.74
CA ALA A 93 -0.76 -1.50 1.19
C ALA A 93 0.62 -1.59 1.84
N SER A 94 0.92 -2.74 2.44
CA SER A 94 2.19 -3.03 3.11
C SER A 94 2.76 -4.29 2.52
N PHE A 95 3.97 -4.19 1.96
CA PHE A 95 4.65 -5.28 1.30
C PHE A 95 5.68 -5.92 2.24
N SER A 96 6.09 -7.12 1.91
CA SER A 96 7.18 -7.83 2.56
C SER A 96 7.99 -8.58 1.51
N PHE A 97 9.14 -9.12 1.90
CA PHE A 97 10.06 -9.81 0.98
C PHE A 97 9.49 -11.01 0.20
N TYR A 98 8.30 -11.51 0.55
CA TYR A 98 7.63 -12.58 -0.18
C TYR A 98 6.64 -12.08 -1.24
N ASN A 99 6.35 -10.78 -1.27
CA ASN A 99 5.49 -10.20 -2.30
C ASN A 99 6.22 -10.06 -3.63
N THR A 100 5.47 -9.93 -4.71
CA THR A 100 6.04 -9.82 -6.06
C THR A 100 5.57 -8.59 -6.84
N LYS A 101 6.28 -8.25 -7.92
CA LYS A 101 5.88 -7.15 -8.82
C LYS A 101 4.57 -7.44 -9.55
N GLU A 102 4.30 -8.71 -9.83
CA GLU A 102 3.05 -9.15 -10.45
C GLU A 102 1.86 -8.91 -9.51
N GLU A 103 2.02 -9.13 -8.20
CA GLU A 103 1.01 -8.77 -7.20
C GLU A 103 0.78 -7.25 -7.15
N ILE A 104 1.84 -6.45 -7.27
CA ILE A 104 1.74 -4.98 -7.37
C ILE A 104 1.00 -4.55 -8.64
N ASP A 105 1.31 -5.17 -9.78
CA ASP A 105 0.61 -4.90 -11.04
C ASP A 105 -0.87 -5.29 -10.95
N TYR A 106 -1.17 -6.40 -10.29
CA TYR A 106 -2.55 -6.83 -10.04
C TYR A 106 -3.28 -5.87 -9.09
N LEU A 107 -2.62 -5.38 -8.05
CA LEU A 107 -3.13 -4.34 -7.15
C LEU A 107 -3.48 -3.07 -7.94
N CYS A 108 -2.58 -2.57 -8.78
CA CYS A 108 -2.81 -1.34 -9.55
C CYS A 108 -4.01 -1.49 -10.49
N LYS A 109 -4.07 -2.58 -11.26
CA LYS A 109 -5.19 -2.86 -12.16
C LYS A 109 -6.52 -3.00 -11.42
N SER A 110 -6.51 -3.64 -10.25
CA SER A 110 -7.72 -3.83 -9.45
C SER A 110 -8.16 -2.52 -8.78
N LEU A 111 -7.22 -1.66 -8.40
CA LEU A 111 -7.49 -0.33 -7.88
C LEU A 111 -8.13 0.56 -8.95
N GLU A 112 -7.61 0.58 -10.17
CA GLU A 112 -8.23 1.29 -11.29
C GLU A 112 -9.67 0.84 -11.54
N ARG A 113 -9.91 -0.48 -11.52
CA ARG A 113 -11.27 -1.03 -11.62
C ARG A 113 -12.15 -0.61 -10.46
N ALA A 114 -11.63 -0.64 -9.23
CA ALA A 114 -12.38 -0.22 -8.05
C ALA A 114 -12.79 1.25 -8.11
N ILE A 115 -11.88 2.12 -8.56
CA ILE A 115 -12.16 3.55 -8.78
C ILE A 115 -13.27 3.70 -9.82
N ALA A 116 -13.19 3.00 -10.95
CA ALA A 116 -14.21 3.06 -12.01
C ALA A 116 -15.59 2.55 -11.56
N MET A 117 -15.66 1.63 -10.59
CA MET A 117 -16.91 1.14 -10.01
C MET A 117 -17.53 2.09 -8.97
N LEU A 118 -16.74 2.99 -8.40
CA LEU A 118 -17.15 3.96 -7.37
C LEU A 118 -17.38 5.37 -7.94
N SER A 119 -17.04 5.58 -9.22
CA SER A 119 -17.18 6.87 -9.91
C SER A 119 -18.53 7.04 -10.59
#